data_AF-A0A945SDN9-F1
#
_entry.id   AF-A0A945SDN9-F1
#
_cell.length_a   1.000
_cell.length_b   1.000
_cell.length_c   1.000
_cell.angle_alpha   90.00
_cell.angle_beta   90.00
_cell.angle_gamma   90.00
#
_symmetry.space_group_name_H-M   'P 1'
#
loop_
_entity.id
_entity.type
_entity.pdbx_description
1 polymer ?
#
loop_
_entity_poly.entity_id
_entity_poly.type
_entity_poly.pdbx_seq_one_letter_code
_entity_poly.pdbx_strand_id
1 'polypeptide(L)'
;MSDKKKTNLPGGLKGFKFKIYWIYALIFVFFIGLNFMGTEVTKPTNWQEFNQNMLQTQKVEKVVIVNKEKAYIHIKKEFLY
;
A
#
# COMPACT_ATOMS: atom_id res chain seq x y z
N MET A 1 51.50 -17.67 27.34
CA MET A 1 50.18 -17.01 27.40
C MET A 1 49.91 -16.34 26.06
N SER A 2 48.84 -16.71 25.38
CA SER A 2 48.34 -15.97 24.21
C SER A 2 46.83 -16.03 24.23
N ASP A 3 46.21 -15.02 24.86
CA ASP A 3 44.77 -14.92 25.02
C ASP A 3 44.05 -14.76 23.68
N LYS A 4 43.26 -15.77 23.30
CA LYS A 4 42.29 -15.64 22.20
C LYS A 4 41.12 -14.80 22.67
N LYS A 5 41.06 -13.53 22.23
CA LYS A 5 39.93 -12.63 22.42
C LYS A 5 38.65 -13.26 21.83
N LYS A 6 37.79 -13.82 22.68
CA LYS A 6 36.43 -14.26 22.31
C LYS A 6 35.57 -13.01 22.05
N THR A 7 35.22 -12.79 20.79
CA THR A 7 34.28 -11.73 20.41
C THR A 7 32.85 -12.22 20.65
N ASN A 8 32.29 -11.81 21.79
CA ASN A 8 30.89 -12.02 22.16
C ASN A 8 30.00 -11.06 21.35
N LEU A 9 29.75 -11.38 20.07
CA LEU A 9 28.61 -10.82 19.35
C LEU A 9 27.46 -11.83 19.42
N PRO A 10 26.23 -11.40 19.74
CA PRO A 10 25.08 -12.30 19.84
C PRO A 10 24.93 -13.10 18.54
N GLY A 11 24.89 -14.42 18.69
CA GLY A 11 25.07 -15.42 17.63
C GLY A 11 23.90 -15.56 16.66
N GLY A 12 23.28 -14.47 16.22
CA GLY A 12 22.18 -14.49 15.25
C GLY A 12 22.62 -14.46 13.78
N LEU A 13 23.82 -13.94 13.49
CA LEU A 13 24.25 -13.64 12.10
C LEU A 13 25.61 -14.23 11.69
N LYS A 14 26.38 -14.82 12.62
CA LYS A 14 27.65 -15.51 12.31
C LYS A 14 27.35 -16.87 11.65
N GLY A 15 27.09 -16.86 10.35
CA GLY A 15 26.84 -18.06 9.56
C GLY A 15 26.06 -17.84 8.28
N PHE A 16 25.51 -16.64 8.10
CA PHE A 16 24.75 -16.32 6.90
C PHE A 16 25.66 -16.19 5.67
N LYS A 17 25.77 -17.27 4.90
CA LYS A 17 26.43 -17.25 3.59
C LYS A 17 25.42 -16.76 2.57
N PHE A 18 25.55 -15.49 2.15
CA PHE A 18 24.73 -14.92 1.08
C PHE A 18 24.95 -15.73 -0.20
N LYS A 19 23.99 -16.60 -0.52
CA LYS A 19 23.90 -17.34 -1.78
C LYS A 19 23.05 -16.55 -2.77
N ILE A 20 23.28 -16.77 -4.07
CA ILE A 20 22.47 -16.13 -5.13
C ILE A 20 20.97 -16.36 -4.91
N TYR A 21 20.56 -17.48 -4.29
CA TYR A 21 19.15 -17.73 -3.98
C TYR A 21 18.46 -16.68 -3.09
N TRP A 22 19.22 -15.89 -2.31
CA TRP A 22 18.66 -14.77 -1.55
C TRP A 22 18.14 -13.63 -2.43
N ILE A 23 18.65 -13.48 -3.66
CA ILE A 23 18.10 -12.51 -4.60
C ILE A 23 16.68 -12.91 -5.03
N TYR A 24 16.42 -14.21 -5.23
CA TYR A 24 15.09 -14.70 -5.59
C TYR A 24 14.11 -14.53 -4.44
N ALA A 25 14.55 -14.77 -3.19
CA ALA A 25 13.74 -14.50 -2.01
C ALA A 25 13.39 -13.01 -1.88
N LEU A 26 14.35 -12.10 -2.14
CA LEU A 26 14.12 -10.66 -2.13
C LEU A 26 13.14 -10.22 -3.24
N ILE A 27 13.31 -10.74 -4.46
CA ILE A 27 12.40 -10.47 -5.58
C ILE A 27 10.98 -10.97 -5.26
N PHE A 28 10.86 -12.15 -4.67
CA PHE A 28 9.57 -12.70 -4.25
C PHE A 28 8.88 -11.81 -3.21
N VAL A 29 9.60 -11.39 -2.16
CA VAL A 29 9.09 -10.45 -1.15
C VAL A 29 8.75 -9.09 -1.78
N PHE A 30 9.53 -8.62 -2.75
CA PHE A 30 9.24 -7.39 -3.48
C PHE A 30 7.89 -7.47 -4.21
N PHE A 31 7.62 -8.55 -4.96
CA PHE A 31 6.33 -8.75 -5.62
C PHE A 31 5.18 -8.88 -4.63
N ILE A 32 5.38 -9.55 -3.49
CA ILE A 32 4.38 -9.57 -2.41
C ILE A 32 4.12 -8.15 -1.90
N GLY A 33 5.17 -7.35 -1.68
CA GLY A 33 5.06 -5.96 -1.25
C GLY A 33 4.28 -5.09 -2.24
N LEU A 34 4.47 -5.29 -3.54
CA LEU A 34 3.70 -4.59 -4.59
C LEU A 34 2.20 -4.87 -4.51
N ASN A 35 1.77 -6.06 -4.08
CA ASN A 35 0.35 -6.37 -3.92
C ASN A 35 -0.32 -5.56 -2.80
N PHE A 36 0.45 -5.06 -1.82
CA PHE A 36 -0.06 -4.19 -0.75
C PHE A 36 -0.16 -2.72 -1.17
N MET A 37 0.51 -2.31 -2.24
CA MET A 37 0.34 -0.98 -2.86
C MET A 37 -0.94 -1.01 -3.70
N GLY A 38 -2.11 -1.03 -3.05
CA GLY A 38 -3.40 -1.09 -3.73
C GLY A 38 -3.50 -0.08 -4.89
N THR A 39 -4.11 -0.48 -6.00
CA THR A 39 -4.22 0.35 -7.21
C THR A 39 -5.35 1.39 -7.15
N GLU A 40 -6.10 1.43 -6.05
CA GLU A 40 -7.25 2.33 -5.91
C GLU A 40 -6.76 3.75 -5.58
N VAL A 41 -6.65 4.58 -6.62
CA VAL A 41 -6.32 6.02 -6.51
C VAL A 41 -7.47 6.87 -5.95
N THR A 42 -8.59 6.25 -5.58
CA THR A 42 -9.81 6.93 -5.10
C THR A 42 -9.99 6.72 -3.61
N LYS A 43 -10.31 7.79 -2.89
CA LYS A 43 -10.64 7.69 -1.45
C LYS A 43 -12.04 7.08 -1.27
N PRO A 44 -12.19 6.02 -0.46
CA PRO A 44 -13.52 5.51 -0.13
C PRO A 44 -14.32 6.55 0.66
N THR A 45 -15.64 6.54 0.48
CA THR A 45 -16.58 7.38 1.22
C THR A 45 -17.81 6.57 1.62
N ASN A 46 -18.66 7.14 2.46
CA ASN A 46 -19.93 6.54 2.86
C ASN A 46 -21.12 7.31 2.27
N TRP A 47 -22.32 6.74 2.38
CA TRP A 47 -23.54 7.34 1.85
C TRP A 47 -23.86 8.71 2.45
N GLN A 48 -23.64 8.90 3.76
CA GLN A 48 -23.94 10.16 4.43
C GLN A 48 -23.05 11.29 3.90
N GLU A 49 -21.75 11.06 3.82
CA GLU A 49 -20.76 12.01 3.30
C GLU A 49 -21.03 12.33 1.83
N PHE A 50 -21.27 11.29 1.02
CA PHE A 50 -21.66 11.47 -0.37
C PHE A 50 -22.92 12.33 -0.50
N ASN A 51 -23.99 12.01 0.22
CA ASN A 51 -25.25 12.72 0.08
C ASN A 51 -25.12 14.16 0.60
N GLN A 52 -24.69 14.35 1.85
CA GLN A 52 -24.72 15.65 2.51
C GLN A 52 -23.68 16.63 1.95
N ASN A 53 -22.45 16.16 1.71
CA ASN A 53 -21.32 17.04 1.42
C ASN A 53 -20.95 17.11 -0.06
N MET A 54 -21.40 16.16 -0.89
CA MET A 54 -21.10 16.12 -2.32
C MET A 54 -22.37 16.31 -3.19
N LEU A 55 -23.42 15.51 -2.95
CA LEU A 55 -24.59 15.47 -3.83
C LEU A 55 -25.52 16.67 -3.60
N GLN A 56 -25.98 16.89 -2.36
CA GLN A 56 -26.89 17.98 -2.00
C GLN A 56 -26.25 19.37 -2.22
N THR A 57 -24.92 19.45 -2.11
CA THR A 57 -24.14 20.67 -2.38
C THR A 57 -23.83 20.88 -3.86
N GLN A 58 -24.35 20.03 -4.75
CA GLN A 58 -24.17 20.11 -6.20
C GLN A 58 -22.71 20.05 -6.68
N LYS A 59 -21.84 19.37 -5.91
CA LYS A 59 -20.41 19.19 -6.23
C LYS A 59 -20.11 17.97 -7.10
N VAL A 60 -21.09 17.10 -7.31
CA VAL A 60 -20.95 15.88 -8.14
C VAL A 60 -21.06 16.25 -9.62
N GLU A 61 -20.09 15.82 -10.41
CA GLU A 61 -20.11 15.89 -11.88
C GLU A 61 -20.87 14.70 -12.47
N LYS A 62 -20.51 13.48 -12.02
CA LYS A 62 -21.17 12.24 -12.44
C LYS A 62 -20.90 11.12 -11.43
N VAL A 63 -21.74 10.10 -11.48
CA VAL A 63 -21.55 8.85 -10.74
C VAL A 63 -21.43 7.71 -11.74
N VAL A 64 -20.35 6.92 -11.65
CA VAL A 64 -20.10 5.77 -12.53
C VAL A 64 -20.30 4.49 -11.72
N ILE A 65 -21.29 3.69 -12.09
CA ILE A 65 -21.59 2.41 -11.44
C ILE A 65 -20.89 1.29 -12.22
N VAL A 66 -20.04 0.53 -11.55
CA VAL A 66 -19.30 -0.60 -12.13
C VAL A 66 -19.83 -1.90 -11.54
N ASN A 67 -20.32 -2.78 -12.43
CA ASN A 67 -20.81 -4.13 -12.10
C ASN A 67 -21.86 -4.20 -10.98
N LYS A 68 -22.57 -3.11 -10.70
CA LYS A 68 -23.51 -2.99 -9.56
C LYS A 68 -22.87 -3.25 -8.18
N GLU A 69 -21.54 -3.21 -8.10
CA GLU A 69 -20.78 -3.45 -6.88
C GLU A 69 -20.11 -2.17 -6.36
N LYS A 70 -19.60 -1.33 -7.25
CA LYS A 70 -18.89 -0.09 -6.90
C LYS A 70 -19.50 1.12 -7.59
N ALA A 71 -19.52 2.25 -6.90
CA ALA A 71 -19.88 3.55 -7.46
C ALA A 71 -18.69 4.52 -7.30
N TYR A 72 -18.21 5.04 -8.42
CA TYR A 72 -17.18 6.08 -8.45
C TYR A 72 -17.84 7.45 -8.58
N ILE A 73 -17.58 8.31 -7.60
CA ILE A 73 -18.12 9.67 -7.54
C ILE A 73 -17.07 10.61 -8.11
N HIS A 74 -17.42 11.30 -9.20
CA HIS A 74 -16.57 12.33 -9.80
C HIS A 74 -17.02 13.69 -9.29
N ILE A 75 -16.10 14.45 -8.71
CA ILE A 75 -16.33 15.81 -8.21
C ILE A 75 -16.00 16.80 -9.33
N LYS A 76 -16.85 17.83 -9.50
CA LYS A 76 -16.61 18.86 -10.50
C LYS A 76 -15.30 19.57 -10.24
N LYS A 77 -14.57 19.91 -11.31
CA LYS A 77 -13.19 20.41 -11.23
C LYS A 77 -13.07 21.69 -10.39
N GLU A 78 -14.11 22.53 -10.37
CA GLU A 78 -14.12 23.76 -9.59
C GLU A 78 -14.06 23.54 -8.06
N PHE A 79 -14.27 22.31 -7.59
CA PHE A 79 -14.17 21.93 -6.18
C PHE A 79 -12.93 21.08 -5.86
N LEU A 80 -12.04 20.86 -6.84
CA LEU A 80 -10.77 20.15 -6.68
C LEU A 80 -9.63 21.16 -6.53
N TYR A 81 -9.53 21.79 -5.36
CA TYR A 81 -8.47 22.76 -5.03
C TYR A 81 -8.02 22.61 -3.58
#